data_AF-A0A941QXC1-F1
#
_entry.id   AF-A0A941QXC1-F1
#
_cell.length_a   1.000
_cell.length_b   1.000
_cell.length_c   1.000
_cell.angle_alpha   90.00
_cell.angle_beta   90.00
_cell.angle_gamma   90.00
#
_symmetry.space_group_name_H-M   'P 1'
#
loop_
_entity.id
_entity.type
_entity.pdbx_description
1 polymer ?
#
loop_
_entity_poly.entity_id
_entity_poly.type
_entity_poly.pdbx_seq_one_letter_code
_entity_poly.pdbx_strand_id
1 'polypeptide(L)'
;MLNYARTVADKVGENEKVMHQIRNNSSEQAFLGDFPLALDEAVMDSSDAHQNQKMQYLSNVQVAHGFARVVFDILTNNHKF
;
A
#
# COMPACT_ATOMS: atom_id res chain seq x y z
N MET A 1 -7.85 -9.70 0.05
CA MET A 1 -6.90 -9.61 -1.09
C MET A 1 -7.00 -8.31 -1.87
N LEU A 2 -8.20 -7.83 -2.27
CA LEU A 2 -8.32 -6.61 -3.10
C LEU A 2 -7.72 -5.34 -2.48
N ASN A 3 -7.98 -5.07 -1.19
CA ASN A 3 -7.42 -3.89 -0.51
C ASN A 3 -5.88 -3.95 -0.44
N TYR A 4 -5.33 -5.14 -0.20
CA TYR A 4 -3.89 -5.35 -0.19
C TYR A 4 -3.28 -5.16 -1.59
N ALA A 5 -3.93 -5.67 -2.64
CA ALA A 5 -3.49 -5.44 -4.01
C ALA A 5 -3.48 -3.95 -4.39
N ARG A 6 -4.42 -3.15 -3.89
CA ARG A 6 -4.39 -1.68 -4.06
C ARG A 6 -3.18 -1.07 -3.36
N THR A 7 -2.92 -1.43 -2.10
CA THR A 7 -1.75 -0.92 -1.37
C THR A 7 -0.44 -1.21 -2.10
N VAL A 8 -0.28 -2.44 -2.62
CA VAL A 8 0.91 -2.81 -3.40
C VAL A 8 0.95 -2.03 -4.72
N ALA A 9 -0.18 -1.88 -5.42
CA ALA A 9 -0.25 -1.12 -6.66
C ALA A 9 0.07 0.37 -6.47
N ASP A 10 -0.43 0.98 -5.39
CA ASP A 10 -0.11 2.37 -5.01
C ASP A 10 1.39 2.51 -4.80
N LYS A 11 2.02 1.55 -4.11
CA LYS A 11 3.47 1.54 -3.86
C LYS A 11 4.30 1.35 -5.13
N VAL A 12 3.91 0.43 -6.02
CA VAL A 12 4.53 0.28 -7.35
C VAL A 12 4.37 1.57 -8.16
N GLY A 13 3.24 2.25 -8.02
CA GLY A 13 2.93 3.53 -8.67
C GLY A 13 3.89 4.67 -8.33
N GLU A 14 4.58 4.59 -7.19
CA GLU A 14 5.62 5.55 -6.80
C GLU A 14 6.92 5.36 -7.62
N ASN A 15 7.13 4.20 -8.23
CA ASN A 15 8.32 3.92 -9.02
C ASN A 15 8.18 4.50 -10.44
N GLU A 16 8.65 5.74 -10.63
CA GLU A 16 8.53 6.47 -11.90
C GLU A 16 9.10 5.72 -13.10
N LYS A 17 10.21 4.98 -12.93
CA LYS A 17 10.84 4.18 -13.99
C LYS A 17 9.91 3.07 -14.47
N VAL A 18 9.33 2.32 -13.53
CA VAL A 18 8.39 1.24 -13.83
C VAL A 18 7.11 1.80 -14.43
N MET A 19 6.60 2.89 -13.87
CA MET A 19 5.41 3.55 -14.43
C MET A 19 5.66 4.12 -15.82
N HIS A 20 6.89 4.53 -16.14
CA HIS A 20 7.27 4.90 -17.50
C HIS A 20 7.29 3.69 -18.43
N GLN A 21 7.81 2.54 -17.99
CA GLN A 21 7.79 1.30 -18.78
C GLN A 21 6.37 0.82 -19.07
N ILE A 22 5.50 0.78 -18.05
CA ILE A 22 4.10 0.38 -18.19
C ILE A 22 3.35 1.26 -19.20
N ARG A 23 3.63 2.56 -19.21
CA ARG A 23 2.96 3.51 -20.11
C ARG A 23 3.43 3.41 -21.57
N ASN A 24 4.65 2.95 -21.82
CA ASN A 24 5.28 3.07 -23.13
C ASN A 24 5.57 1.73 -23.82
N ASN A 25 5.37 0.59 -23.14
CA ASN A 25 5.66 -0.74 -23.67
C ASN A 25 4.41 -1.64 -23.67
N SER A 26 4.46 -2.76 -24.39
CA SER A 26 3.42 -3.79 -24.26
C SER A 26 3.44 -4.40 -22.85
N SER A 27 2.33 -5.03 -22.46
CA SER A 27 2.26 -5.77 -21.20
C SER A 27 3.38 -6.81 -21.11
N GLU A 28 3.62 -7.62 -22.15
CA GLU A 28 4.68 -8.63 -22.11
C GLU A 28 6.06 -8.01 -21.88
N GLN A 29 6.34 -6.87 -22.50
CA GLN A 29 7.60 -6.16 -22.33
C GLN A 29 7.76 -5.57 -20.92
N ALA A 30 6.69 -5.04 -20.33
CA ALA A 30 6.72 -4.56 -18.95
C ALA A 30 7.00 -5.70 -17.96
N PHE A 31 6.36 -6.87 -18.16
CA PHE A 31 6.57 -8.07 -17.34
C PHE A 31 7.95 -8.72 -17.52
N LEU A 32 8.63 -8.48 -18.64
CA LEU A 32 10.04 -8.87 -18.85
C LEU A 32 11.05 -7.80 -18.38
N GLY A 33 10.56 -6.59 -18.09
CA GLY A 33 11.34 -5.45 -17.64
C GLY A 33 11.46 -5.37 -16.12
N ASP A 34 11.42 -4.16 -15.57
CA ASP A 34 11.65 -3.93 -14.14
C ASP A 34 10.39 -4.10 -13.27
N PHE A 35 9.21 -4.28 -13.89
CA PHE A 35 7.96 -4.38 -13.15
C PHE A 35 7.93 -5.53 -12.12
N PRO A 36 8.37 -6.78 -12.43
CA PRO A 36 8.32 -7.86 -11.45
C PRO A 36 9.16 -7.58 -10.20
N LEU A 37 10.36 -7.02 -10.36
CA LEU A 37 11.21 -6.66 -9.24
C LEU A 37 10.55 -5.57 -8.38
N ALA A 38 10.02 -4.52 -9.00
CA ALA A 38 9.35 -3.45 -8.27
C ALA A 38 8.08 -3.91 -7.56
N LEU A 39 7.38 -4.91 -8.11
CA LEU A 39 6.26 -5.56 -7.45
C LEU A 39 6.71 -6.30 -6.19
N ASP A 40 7.80 -7.09 -6.28
CA ASP A 40 8.34 -7.81 -5.13
C ASP A 40 8.84 -6.85 -4.04
N GLU A 41 9.56 -5.79 -4.42
CA GLU A 41 9.99 -4.72 -3.51
C GLU A 41 8.79 -4.05 -2.83
N ALA A 42 7.75 -3.69 -3.59
CA ALA A 42 6.54 -3.10 -3.03
C ALA A 42 5.81 -4.03 -2.05
N VAL A 43 5.80 -5.34 -2.32
CA VAL A 43 5.24 -6.35 -1.39
C VAL A 43 6.05 -6.39 -0.08
N MET A 44 7.38 -6.39 -0.16
CA MET A 44 8.25 -6.38 1.02
C MET A 44 8.09 -5.09 1.84
N ASP A 45 8.21 -3.93 1.17
CA ASP A 45 8.06 -2.62 1.80
C ASP A 45 6.69 -2.44 2.48
N SER A 46 5.62 -2.89 1.82
CA SER A 46 4.27 -2.80 2.40
C SER A 46 4.12 -3.67 3.64
N SER A 47 4.79 -4.83 3.67
CA SER A 47 4.80 -5.73 4.83
C SER A 47 5.57 -5.11 6.01
N ASP A 48 6.74 -4.53 5.74
CA ASP A 48 7.56 -3.87 6.75
C ASP A 48 6.89 -2.63 7.33
N ALA A 49 6.29 -1.79 6.47
CA ALA A 49 5.54 -0.62 6.90
C ALA A 49 4.36 -1.02 7.79
N HIS A 50 3.61 -2.06 7.40
CA HIS A 50 2.48 -2.54 8.17
C HIS A 50 2.92 -3.14 9.53
N GLN A 51 4.01 -3.92 9.55
CA GLN A 51 4.57 -4.46 10.78
C GLN A 51 5.04 -3.35 11.73
N ASN A 52 5.67 -2.30 11.20
CA ASN A 52 6.08 -1.12 11.97
C ASN A 52 4.85 -0.40 12.58
N GLN A 53 3.82 -0.12 11.77
CA GLN A 53 2.58 0.51 12.25
C GLN A 53 1.90 -0.31 13.35
N LYS A 54 1.83 -1.64 13.19
CA LYS A 54 1.31 -2.56 14.21
C LYS A 54 2.11 -2.45 15.51
N MET A 55 3.44 -2.43 15.43
CA MET A 55 4.28 -2.29 16.62
C MET A 55 4.08 -0.95 17.32
N GLN A 56 3.96 0.15 16.58
CA GLN A 56 3.66 1.46 17.16
C GLN A 56 2.29 1.49 17.87
N TYR A 57 1.27 0.90 17.22
CA TYR A 57 -0.06 0.74 17.82
C TYR A 57 0.00 -0.05 19.14
N LEU A 58 0.70 -1.19 19.15
CA LEU A 58 0.77 -2.07 20.33
C LEU A 58 1.62 -1.50 21.48
N SER A 59 2.62 -0.67 21.17
CA SER A 59 3.58 -0.15 22.15
C SER A 59 3.21 1.23 22.70
N ASN A 60 2.28 1.96 22.08
CA ASN A 60 1.91 3.32 22.49
C ASN A 60 0.39 3.50 22.59
N VAL A 61 -0.10 3.66 23.83
CA VAL A 61 -1.53 3.85 24.15
C VAL A 61 -2.14 5.06 23.44
N GLN A 62 -1.39 6.16 23.28
CA GLN A 62 -1.91 7.36 22.59
C GLN A 62 -2.11 7.09 21.10
N VAL A 63 -1.19 6.37 20.47
CA VAL A 63 -1.32 5.94 19.07
C VAL A 63 -2.53 5.02 18.92
N ALA A 64 -2.71 4.06 19.83
CA ALA A 64 -3.86 3.15 19.81
C ALA A 64 -5.19 3.89 19.92
N HIS A 65 -5.29 4.87 20.83
CA HIS A 65 -6.50 5.67 21.01
C HIS A 65 -6.83 6.51 19.77
N GLY A 66 -5.83 7.19 19.20
CA GLY A 66 -6.01 7.96 17.97
C GLY A 66 -6.43 7.09 16.79
N PHE A 67 -5.79 5.93 16.62
CA PHE A 67 -6.14 4.97 15.58
C PHE A 67 -7.58 4.45 15.73
N ALA A 68 -8.00 4.10 16.95
CA ALA A 68 -9.36 3.66 17.23
C ALA A 68 -10.40 4.73 16.86
N ARG A 69 -10.10 6.02 17.13
CA ARG A 69 -10.98 7.13 16.77
C ARG A 69 -11.14 7.25 15.26
N VAL A 70 -10.03 7.19 14.50
CA VAL A 70 -10.07 7.26 13.04
C VAL A 70 -10.90 6.12 12.45
N VAL A 71 -10.69 4.88 12.94
CA VAL A 71 -11.47 3.72 12.50
C VAL A 71 -12.96 3.90 12.79
N PHE A 72 -13.32 4.37 13.99
CA PHE A 72 -14.70 4.67 14.34
C PHE A 72 -15.32 5.73 13.43
N ASP A 73 -14.61 6.82 13.16
CA ASP A 73 -15.08 7.89 12.28
C ASP A 73 -15.28 7.38 10.85
N ILE A 74 -14.40 6.53 10.31
CA ILE A 74 -14.59 5.91 8.98
C ILE A 74 -15.86 5.04 8.95
N LEU A 75 -16.07 4.21 9.98
CA LEU A 75 -17.22 3.32 10.05
C LEU A 75 -18.55 4.07 10.21
N THR A 76 -18.53 5.20 10.90
CA THR A 76 -19.74 5.99 11.19
C THR A 76 -20.03 7.09 10.17
N ASN A 77 -19.01 7.60 9.47
CA ASN A 77 -19.17 8.58 8.39
C ASN A 77 -19.55 7.96 7.04
N ASN A 78 -19.48 6.63 6.89
CA ASN A 78 -19.93 5.93 5.68
C ASN A 78 -21.46 5.83 5.52
N HIS A 79 -22.26 6.43 6.41
CA HIS A 79 -23.73 6.41 6.37
C HIS A 79 -24.40 7.71 5.85
N LYS A 80 -23.67 8.59 5.17
CA LYS A 80 -24.27 9.80 4.57
C LYS A 80 -23.95 9.93 3.08
N PHE A 81 -24.70 9.19 2.27
CA PHE A 81 -25.04 9.54 0.88
C PHE A 81 -26.47 9.09 0.60
#